data_AF-A0A2D4P0V4-F1
#
_entry.id   AF-A0A2D4P0V4-F1
#
_cell.length_a   1.000
_cell.length_b   1.000
_cell.length_c   1.000
_cell.angle_alpha   90.00
_cell.angle_beta   90.00
_cell.angle_gamma   90.00
#
_symmetry.space_group_name_H-M   'P 1'
#
loop_
_entity.id
_entity.type
_entity.pdbx_description
1 polymer ?
#
loop_
_entity_poly.entity_id
_entity_poly.type
_entity_poly.pdbx_seq_one_letter_code
_entity_poly.pdbx_strand_id
1 'polypeptide(L)'
;VLLEVCNEALLNAKIPESWRESYITLIPKEGTEVIQIKNYRPISLLNADYKIFMSIIAGRTKMILNEIIHSDQNGFLPQRQIRDNIRIVLNILEYYEMQPGRQGARV
;
A
#
# COMPACT_ATOMS: atom_id res chain seq x y z
N VAL A 1 -30.14 -5.96 4.53
CA VAL A 1 -29.42 -6.24 3.26
C VAL A 1 -27.92 -6.04 3.35
N LEU A 2 -27.33 -4.83 3.23
CA LEU A 2 -25.85 -4.68 3.16
C LEU A 2 -25.12 -5.25 4.40
N LEU A 3 -25.64 -4.99 5.60
CA LEU A 3 -25.08 -5.56 6.83
C LEU A 3 -25.06 -7.10 6.81
N GLU A 4 -26.13 -7.72 6.34
CA GLU A 4 -26.25 -9.18 6.24
C GLU A 4 -25.23 -9.73 5.24
N VAL A 5 -25.09 -9.10 4.07
CA VAL A 5 -24.10 -9.46 3.05
C VAL A 5 -22.67 -9.37 3.60
N CYS A 6 -22.34 -8.28 4.29
CA CYS A 6 -21.02 -8.12 4.93
C CYS A 6 -20.78 -9.18 6.01
N ASN A 7 -21.79 -9.52 6.80
CA ASN A 7 -21.67 -10.56 7.83
C ASN A 7 -21.53 -11.96 7.21
N GLU A 8 -22.26 -12.28 6.14
CA GLU A 8 -22.10 -13.54 5.41
C GLU A 8 -20.68 -13.64 4.81
N ALA A 9 -20.19 -12.57 4.18
CA ALA A 9 -18.84 -12.51 3.64
C ALA A 9 -17.76 -12.71 4.73
N LEU A 10 -17.94 -12.11 5.90
CA LEU A 10 -17.01 -12.22 7.01
C LEU A 10 -17.02 -13.59 7.69
N LEU A 11 -18.21 -14.11 8.01
CA LEU A 11 -18.37 -15.32 8.82
C LEU A 11 -18.21 -16.60 8.00
N ASN A 12 -18.64 -16.58 6.75
CA ASN A 12 -18.67 -17.76 5.88
C ASN A 12 -17.63 -17.70 4.75
N ALA A 13 -16.81 -16.64 4.69
CA ALA A 13 -15.86 -16.40 3.60
C ALA A 13 -16.49 -16.43 2.19
N LYS A 14 -17.78 -16.08 2.10
CA LYS A 14 -18.56 -16.14 0.87
C LYS A 14 -18.97 -14.74 0.43
N ILE A 15 -18.31 -14.24 -0.60
CA ILE A 15 -18.63 -12.93 -1.20
C ILE A 15 -19.68 -13.06 -2.31
N PRO A 16 -20.51 -12.02 -2.53
CA PRO A 16 -21.36 -11.92 -3.71
C PRO A 16 -20.55 -12.07 -5.01
N GLU A 17 -21.15 -12.70 -6.02
CA GLU A 17 -20.49 -12.89 -7.32
C GLU A 17 -20.21 -11.55 -8.02
N SER A 18 -21.13 -10.59 -7.88
CA SER A 18 -20.95 -9.22 -8.39
C SER A 18 -19.68 -8.55 -7.85
N TRP A 19 -19.22 -8.86 -6.64
CA TRP A 19 -17.99 -8.29 -6.08
C TRP A 19 -16.72 -8.71 -6.84
N ARG A 20 -16.81 -9.76 -7.67
CA ARG A 20 -15.72 -10.22 -8.53
C ARG A 20 -15.69 -9.52 -9.88
N GLU A 21 -16.70 -8.73 -10.19
CA GLU A 21 -16.80 -7.96 -11.43
C GLU A 21 -16.17 -6.58 -11.27
N SER A 22 -15.54 -6.08 -12.33
CA SER A 22 -15.01 -4.72 -12.38
C SER A 22 -14.93 -4.20 -13.81
N TYR A 23 -15.05 -2.88 -13.97
CA TYR A 23 -14.76 -2.22 -15.23
C TYR A 23 -13.35 -1.66 -15.22
N ILE A 24 -12.54 -1.97 -16.22
CA ILE A 24 -11.20 -1.38 -16.35
C ILE A 24 -11.29 -0.14 -17.22
N THR A 25 -10.80 0.98 -16.70
CA THR A 25 -10.61 2.23 -17.45
C THR A 25 -9.15 2.66 -17.43
N LEU A 26 -8.72 3.41 -18.45
CA LEU A 26 -7.35 3.88 -18.59
C LEU A 26 -7.26 5.35 -18.17
N ILE A 27 -6.32 5.67 -17.28
CA ILE A 27 -6.01 7.06 -16.90
C ILE A 27 -4.59 7.40 -17.36
N PRO A 28 -4.38 8.47 -18.15
CA PRO A 28 -3.05 8.88 -18.56
C PRO A 28 -2.22 9.36 -17.36
N LYS A 29 -0.92 9.08 -17.36
CA LYS A 29 0.04 9.67 -16.42
C LYS A 29 0.15 11.17 -16.72
N GLU A 30 0.08 11.98 -15.67
CA GLU A 30 0.26 13.42 -15.78
C GLU A 30 1.63 13.78 -16.38
N GLY A 31 1.65 14.78 -17.28
CA GLY A 31 2.88 15.26 -17.92
C GLY A 31 3.52 14.31 -18.93
N THR A 32 2.79 13.29 -19.42
CA THR A 32 3.32 12.31 -20.37
C THR A 32 2.59 12.33 -21.72
N GLU A 33 3.25 11.82 -22.76
CA GLU A 33 2.68 11.73 -24.10
C GLU A 33 1.50 10.74 -24.15
N VAL A 34 0.31 11.23 -24.49
CA VAL A 34 -0.94 10.44 -24.55
C VAL A 34 -1.00 9.44 -25.71
N ILE A 35 -0.10 9.54 -26.69
CA ILE A 35 -0.01 8.58 -27.81
C ILE A 35 0.67 7.26 -27.40
N GLN A 36 1.46 7.28 -26.32
CA GLN A 36 2.22 6.10 -25.90
C GLN A 36 1.40 5.28 -24.90
N ILE A 37 1.01 4.06 -25.26
CA ILE A 37 0.15 3.21 -24.42
C ILE A 37 0.73 2.92 -23.02
N LYS A 38 2.07 2.84 -22.89
CA LYS A 38 2.80 2.65 -21.62
C LYS A 38 2.58 3.78 -20.59
N ASN A 39 2.05 4.91 -21.07
CA ASN A 39 1.78 6.07 -20.24
C ASN A 39 0.40 6.03 -19.58
N TYR A 40 -0.42 5.02 -19.86
CA TYR A 40 -1.70 4.85 -19.19
C TYR A 40 -1.59 3.90 -18.00
N ARG A 41 -2.32 4.23 -16.94
CA ARG A 41 -2.52 3.37 -15.78
C ARG A 41 -3.91 2.71 -15.92
N PRO A 42 -4.00 1.38 -15.98
CA PRO A 42 -5.29 0.71 -15.86
C PRO A 42 -5.80 0.85 -14.43
N ILE A 43 -7.07 1.23 -14.27
CA ILE A 43 -7.76 1.31 -12.99
C ILE A 43 -9.04 0.49 -13.06
N SER A 44 -9.20 -0.43 -12.10
CA SER A 44 -10.43 -1.20 -11.91
C SER A 44 -11.46 -0.41 -11.10
N LEU A 45 -12.62 -0.16 -11.70
CA LEU A 45 -13.80 0.37 -11.05
C LEU A 45 -14.55 -0.78 -10.38
N LEU A 46 -14.32 -0.91 -9.07
CA LEU A 46 -14.93 -1.93 -8.22
C LEU A 46 -16.29 -1.47 -7.67
N ASN A 47 -17.13 -2.44 -7.31
CA ASN A 47 -18.42 -2.20 -6.66
C ASN A 47 -18.30 -1.42 -5.35
N ALA A 48 -19.27 -0.56 -5.07
CA ALA A 48 -19.22 0.34 -3.90
C ALA A 48 -19.36 -0.42 -2.58
N ASP A 49 -20.26 -1.40 -2.52
CA ASP A 49 -20.46 -2.29 -1.38
C ASP A 49 -19.22 -3.15 -1.07
N TYR A 50 -18.54 -3.67 -2.10
CA TYR A 50 -17.23 -4.30 -1.95
C TYR A 50 -16.23 -3.34 -1.29
N LYS A 51 -16.14 -2.08 -1.76
CA LYS A 51 -15.21 -1.09 -1.18
C LYS A 51 -15.55 -0.77 0.27
N ILE A 52 -16.83 -0.69 0.63
CA ILE A 52 -17.29 -0.50 2.01
C ILE A 52 -16.81 -1.67 2.87
N PHE A 53 -17.06 -2.91 2.45
CA PHE A 53 -16.62 -4.10 3.18
C PHE A 53 -15.11 -4.13 3.36
N MET A 54 -14.35 -3.91 2.28
CA MET A 54 -12.89 -3.88 2.35
C MET A 54 -12.35 -2.77 3.25
N SER A 55 -13.04 -1.62 3.34
CA SER A 55 -12.67 -0.54 4.26
C SER A 55 -12.86 -0.95 5.72
N ILE A 56 -13.93 -1.69 6.02
CA ILE A 56 -14.17 -2.26 7.37
C ILE A 56 -13.06 -3.24 7.73
N ILE A 57 -12.71 -4.17 6.82
CA ILE A 57 -11.64 -5.15 7.04
C ILE A 57 -10.30 -4.44 7.23
N ALA A 58 -9.95 -3.49 6.35
CA ALA A 58 -8.72 -2.71 6.47
C ALA A 58 -8.63 -1.98 7.81
N GLY A 59 -9.72 -1.36 8.27
CA GLY A 59 -9.78 -0.72 9.58
C GLY A 59 -9.51 -1.68 10.74
N ARG A 60 -10.07 -2.90 10.69
CA ARG A 60 -9.84 -3.94 11.71
C ARG A 60 -8.40 -4.45 11.69
N THR A 61 -7.86 -4.76 10.52
CA THR A 61 -6.49 -5.28 10.39
C THR A 61 -5.45 -4.24 10.78
N LYS A 62 -5.72 -2.95 10.54
CA LYS A 62 -4.80 -1.85 10.87
C LYS A 62 -4.30 -1.85 12.32
N MET A 63 -5.09 -2.39 13.25
CA MET A 63 -4.75 -2.48 14.68
C MET A 63 -3.52 -3.36 14.96
N ILE A 64 -3.28 -4.39 14.13
CA ILE A 64 -2.21 -5.39 14.35
C ILE A 64 -1.05 -5.25 13.36
N LEU A 65 -1.18 -4.41 12.34
CA LEU A 65 -0.20 -4.34 11.25
C LEU A 65 1.22 -3.98 11.74
N ASN A 66 1.32 -3.10 12.74
CA ASN A 66 2.64 -2.69 13.26
C ASN A 66 3.34 -3.79 14.05
N GLU A 67 2.61 -4.76 14.59
CA GLU A 67 3.18 -5.91 15.32
C GLU A 67 3.70 -6.98 14.37
N ILE A 68 3.05 -7.12 13.22
CA ILE A 68 3.34 -8.20 12.26
C ILE A 68 4.35 -7.73 11.19
N ILE A 69 4.34 -6.45 10.83
CA ILE A 69 5.17 -5.93 9.75
C ILE A 69 6.46 -5.31 10.30
N HIS A 70 7.59 -5.76 9.74
CA HIS A 70 8.94 -5.31 10.07
C HIS A 70 9.08 -3.78 10.06
N SER A 71 9.90 -3.22 10.95
CA SER A 71 10.07 -1.77 11.15
C SER A 71 10.47 -1.01 9.90
N ASP A 72 11.22 -1.65 9.01
CA ASP A 72 11.78 -0.99 7.81
C ASP A 72 10.73 -0.78 6.71
N GLN A 73 9.58 -1.43 6.81
CA GLN A 73 8.45 -1.17 5.91
C GLN A 73 7.65 0.00 6.45
N ASN A 74 7.75 1.16 5.79
CA ASN A 74 7.10 2.40 6.23
C ASN A 74 5.88 2.80 5.39
N GLY A 75 5.67 2.17 4.23
CA GLY A 75 4.54 2.48 3.35
C GLY A 75 3.19 2.02 3.92
N PHE A 76 2.19 2.91 3.86
CA PHE A 76 0.78 2.62 4.14
C PHE A 76 0.45 2.09 5.54
N LEU A 77 1.37 2.26 6.50
CA LEU A 77 1.22 1.78 7.87
C LEU A 77 0.89 2.91 8.84
N PRO A 78 0.08 2.65 9.87
CA PRO A 78 -0.25 3.66 10.87
C PRO A 78 1.02 4.15 11.58
N GLN A 79 1.14 5.46 11.71
CA GLN A 79 2.23 6.14 12.43
C GLN A 79 3.63 5.93 11.82
N ARG A 80 3.72 5.35 10.62
CA ARG A 80 4.97 5.24 9.85
C ARG A 80 4.92 6.24 8.70
N GLN A 81 6.00 6.97 8.50
CA GLN A 81 6.09 8.01 7.49
C GLN A 81 7.25 7.73 6.54
N ILE A 82 7.13 8.20 5.30
CA ILE A 82 8.23 8.12 4.33
C ILE A 82 9.51 8.84 4.82
N ARG A 83 9.36 9.80 5.74
CA ARG A 83 10.47 10.54 6.35
C ARG A 83 11.34 9.65 7.24
N ASP A 84 10.78 8.58 7.79
CA ASP A 84 11.52 7.63 8.62
C ASP A 84 12.60 6.93 7.78
N ASN A 85 12.27 6.56 6.53
CA ASN A 85 13.24 6.02 5.57
C ASN A 85 14.37 7.02 5.27
N ILE A 86 14.02 8.30 5.09
CA ILE A 86 15.03 9.35 4.83
C ILE A 86 15.97 9.45 6.03
N ARG A 87 15.44 9.46 7.26
CA ARG A 87 16.28 9.55 8.47
C ARG A 87 17.18 8.33 8.64
N ILE A 88 16.69 7.12 8.32
CA ILE A 88 17.53 5.91 8.33
C ILE A 88 18.74 6.07 7.41
N VAL A 89 18.53 6.53 6.17
CA VAL A 89 19.64 6.76 5.22
C VAL A 89 20.63 7.80 5.74
N LEU A 90 20.13 8.92 6.26
CA LEU A 90 20.98 9.98 6.83
C LEU A 90 21.79 9.47 8.02
N ASN A 91 21.18 8.73 8.95
CA ASN A 91 21.89 8.13 10.09
C ASN A 91 23.03 7.20 9.63
N ILE A 92 22.81 6.43 8.57
CA ILE A 92 23.84 5.54 8.01
C ILE A 92 25.01 6.37 7.47
N LEU A 93 24.74 7.42 6.69
CA LEU A 93 25.78 8.31 6.16
C LEU A 93 26.57 9.01 7.28
N GLU A 94 25.87 9.62 8.24
CA GLU A 94 26.46 10.28 9.42
C GLU A 94 27.37 9.30 10.19
N TYR A 95 26.92 8.05 10.39
CA TYR A 95 27.71 7.02 11.08
C TYR A 95 29.02 6.68 10.36
N TYR A 96 29.01 6.61 9.02
CA TYR A 96 30.22 6.34 8.22
C TYR A 96 31.18 7.53 8.18
N GLU A 97 30.66 8.75 8.16
CA GLU A 97 31.48 9.97 8.25
C GLU A 97 32.20 10.08 9.59
N MET A 98 31.55 9.65 10.68
CA MET A 98 32.15 9.62 12.03
C MET A 98 33.15 8.49 12.25
N GLN A 99 33.29 7.52 11.33
CA GLN A 99 34.26 6.42 11.41
C GLN A 99 35.26 6.44 10.24
N PRO A 100 36.18 7.44 10.19
CA PRO A 100 37.13 7.60 9.10
C PRO A 100 38.03 6.38 8.88
N GLY A 101 38.30 5.58 9.92
CA GLY A 101 39.13 4.36 9.82
C GLY A 101 38.50 3.17 9.06
N ARG A 102 37.22 3.22 8.72
CA ARG A 102 36.52 2.20 7.89
C ARG A 102 36.28 2.64 6.46
N GLN A 103 36.59 3.90 6.11
CA GLN A 103 36.46 4.41 4.74
C GLN A 103 37.47 3.77 3.77
N GLY A 104 38.56 3.18 4.27
CA GLY A 104 39.63 2.58 3.46
C GLY A 104 39.44 1.10 3.06
N ALA A 105 38.33 0.46 3.42
CA ALA A 105 38.09 -0.95 3.08
C ALA A 105 36.84 -1.10 2.22
N ARG A 106 37.01 -0.93 0.89
CA ARG A 106 36.15 -1.35 -0.26
C ARG A 106 36.12 -0.21 -1.30
N VAL A 107 36.39 -0.39 -2.60
CA VAL A 107 36.53 -1.54 -3.51
C VAL A 107 37.54 -1.13 -4.58
#